data_AF-A0A2V9XCI3-F1
#
_entry.id   AF-A0A2V9XCI3-F1
#
_cell.length_a   1.000
_cell.length_b   1.000
_cell.length_c   1.000
_cell.angle_alpha   90.00
_cell.angle_beta   90.00
_cell.angle_gamma   90.00
#
_symmetry.space_group_name_H-M   'P 1'
#
loop_
_entity.id
_entity.type
_entity.pdbx_description
1 polymer ?
#
loop_
_entity_poly.entity_id
_entity_poly.type
_entity_poly.pdbx_seq_one_letter_code
_entity_poly.pdbx_strand_id
1 'polypeptide(L)'
;MPQLNFSQALTANQLGFNPIAGWQYEYMPWPAQIILLVRATDVNERMTVYSGSETIQERSPVQGGGTAGTTPSELNTPAVSWIAAAGDRIKVVIDNTTAGTPTVDGIIIANPA
;
A
#
# COMPACT_ATOMS: atom_id res chain seq x y z
N MET A 1 -0.29 18.00 1.06
CA MET A 1 -0.26 16.82 0.17
C MET A 1 -1.32 15.86 0.67
N PRO A 2 -2.27 15.42 -0.18
CA PRO A 2 -3.23 14.40 0.21
C PRO A 2 -2.54 13.13 0.67
N GLN A 3 -3.03 12.55 1.76
CA GLN A 3 -2.52 11.29 2.28
C GLN A 3 -3.66 10.44 2.82
N LEU A 4 -3.46 9.13 2.83
CA LEU A 4 -4.33 8.17 3.50
C LEU A 4 -3.48 7.25 4.36
N ASN A 5 -3.78 7.19 5.65
CA ASN A 5 -3.26 6.19 6.55
C ASN A 5 -4.26 5.05 6.63
N PHE A 6 -3.78 3.81 6.66
CA PHE A 6 -4.61 2.64 6.84
C PHE A 6 -3.97 1.68 7.84
N SER A 7 -4.84 0.95 8.54
CA SER A 7 -4.47 -0.14 9.43
C SER A 7 -5.62 -1.13 9.40
N GLN A 8 -5.36 -2.35 8.94
CA GLN A 8 -6.40 -3.36 8.79
C GLN A 8 -5.86 -4.75 9.12
N ALA A 9 -6.54 -5.45 10.02
CA ALA A 9 -6.34 -6.88 10.21
C ALA A 9 -6.87 -7.62 8.98
N LEU A 10 -6.01 -8.41 8.34
CA LEU A 10 -6.39 -9.32 7.28
C LEU A 10 -7.08 -10.53 7.88
N THR A 11 -7.99 -11.13 7.12
CA THR A 11 -8.52 -12.45 7.42
C THR A 11 -7.53 -13.54 6.98
N ALA A 12 -7.70 -14.74 7.54
CA ALA A 12 -6.93 -15.90 7.12
C ALA A 12 -7.18 -16.20 5.63
N ASN A 13 -6.12 -16.44 4.86
CA ASN A 13 -6.15 -16.65 3.41
C ASN A 13 -6.82 -15.51 2.60
N GLN A 14 -6.77 -14.27 3.11
CA GLN A 14 -7.32 -13.13 2.39
C GLN A 14 -6.49 -12.80 1.14
N LEU A 15 -7.13 -12.82 -0.02
CA LEU A 15 -6.55 -12.39 -1.29
C LEU A 15 -7.18 -11.08 -1.75
N GLY A 16 -6.43 -10.26 -2.46
CA GLY A 16 -6.97 -9.11 -3.17
C GLY A 16 -7.25 -7.88 -2.32
N PHE A 17 -6.69 -7.77 -1.11
CA PHE A 17 -6.98 -6.64 -0.23
C PHE A 17 -6.47 -5.33 -0.82
N ASN A 18 -7.36 -4.36 -1.02
CA ASN A 18 -7.00 -3.02 -1.47
C ASN A 18 -7.27 -1.97 -0.37
N PRO A 19 -6.25 -1.55 0.39
CA PRO A 19 -6.43 -0.61 1.50
C PRO A 19 -6.81 0.81 1.07
N ILE A 20 -6.61 1.15 -0.21
CA ILE A 20 -6.88 2.49 -0.74
C ILE A 20 -8.18 2.56 -1.55
N ALA A 21 -8.96 1.48 -1.57
CA ALA A 21 -10.24 1.44 -2.27
C ALA A 21 -11.21 2.48 -1.70
N GLY A 22 -11.78 3.32 -2.57
CA GLY A 22 -12.70 4.39 -2.18
C GLY A 22 -12.01 5.65 -1.67
N TRP A 23 -10.68 5.71 -1.67
CA TRP A 23 -9.97 6.97 -1.41
C TRP A 23 -10.25 7.98 -2.53
N GLN A 24 -10.44 9.26 -2.20
CA GLN A 24 -10.71 10.28 -3.22
C GLN A 24 -9.59 10.43 -4.25
N TYR A 25 -8.36 10.11 -3.83
CA TYR A 25 -7.17 10.09 -4.68
C TYR A 25 -6.80 8.65 -5.09
N GLU A 26 -7.78 7.75 -5.16
CA GLU A 26 -7.59 6.48 -5.89
C GLU A 26 -7.39 6.74 -7.38
N TYR A 27 -7.99 7.79 -7.92
CA TYR A 27 -7.72 8.32 -9.26
C TYR A 27 -6.93 9.62 -9.15
N MET A 28 -5.81 9.72 -9.86
CA MET A 28 -4.94 10.89 -9.80
C MET A 28 -5.55 12.09 -10.56
N PRO A 29 -5.84 13.21 -9.90
CA PRO A 29 -6.35 14.41 -10.59
C PRO A 29 -5.26 15.18 -11.36
N TRP A 30 -3.99 14.96 -11.02
CA TRP A 30 -2.82 15.59 -11.62
C TRP A 30 -1.63 14.60 -11.57
N PRO A 31 -0.56 14.81 -12.36
CA PRO A 31 0.66 14.02 -12.22
C PRO A 31 1.21 14.18 -10.81
N ALA A 32 1.48 13.08 -10.13
CA ALA A 32 1.88 13.10 -8.72
C ALA A 32 3.01 12.12 -8.45
N GLN A 33 3.98 12.55 -7.66
CA GLN A 33 4.89 11.63 -6.99
C GLN A 33 4.12 10.92 -5.87
N ILE A 34 4.05 9.60 -5.97
CA ILE A 34 3.47 8.75 -4.93
C ILE A 34 4.58 8.23 -4.05
N ILE A 35 4.35 8.28 -2.74
CA ILE A 35 5.15 7.59 -1.74
C ILE A 35 4.22 6.65 -0.99
N LEU A 36 4.53 5.36 -1.03
CA LEU A 36 3.80 4.32 -0.34
C LEU A 36 4.72 3.64 0.66
N LEU A 37 4.30 3.64 1.93
CA LEU A 37 4.92 2.88 3.01
C LEU A 37 3.93 1.82 3.46
N VAL A 38 4.35 0.55 3.45
CA VAL A 38 3.52 -0.57 3.90
C VAL A 38 4.37 -1.51 4.73
N ARG A 39 3.82 -1.94 5.85
CA ARG A 39 4.37 -3.01 6.68
C ARG A 39 3.25 -3.89 7.22
N ALA A 40 3.63 -5.05 7.73
CA ALA A 40 2.74 -5.99 8.37
C ALA A 40 3.26 -6.40 9.75
N THR A 41 2.38 -6.96 10.58
CA THR A 41 2.76 -7.57 11.85
C THR A 41 3.51 -8.90 11.65
N ASP A 42 3.30 -9.59 10.51
CA ASP A 42 4.06 -10.78 10.12
C ASP A 42 4.81 -10.58 8.78
N VAL A 43 5.27 -11.66 8.13
CA VAL A 43 6.16 -11.62 6.95
C VAL A 43 5.60 -12.37 5.73
N ASN A 44 4.34 -12.77 5.77
CA ASN A 44 3.78 -13.69 4.78
C ASN A 44 3.00 -12.98 3.67
N GLU A 45 2.76 -11.69 3.82
CA GLU A 45 2.00 -10.89 2.88
C GLU A 45 2.80 -10.57 1.63
N ARG A 46 2.11 -10.61 0.50
CA ARG A 46 2.64 -10.24 -0.81
C ARG A 46 1.87 -9.05 -1.33
N MET A 47 2.59 -8.03 -1.78
CA MET A 47 2.02 -6.79 -2.29
C MET A 47 2.33 -6.62 -3.78
N THR A 48 1.30 -6.26 -4.54
CA THR A 48 1.42 -5.79 -5.92
C THR A 48 0.85 -4.38 -6.02
N VAL A 49 1.58 -3.48 -6.68
CA VAL A 49 1.20 -2.07 -6.83
C VAL A 49 1.03 -1.74 -8.30
N TYR A 50 -0.10 -1.12 -8.64
CA TYR A 50 -0.43 -0.69 -9.98
C TYR A 50 -0.66 0.83 -10.03
N SER A 51 -0.25 1.45 -11.14
CA SER A 51 -0.59 2.82 -11.52
C SER A 51 -1.12 2.78 -12.94
N GLY A 52 -2.43 2.98 -13.12
CA GLY A 52 -3.06 2.84 -14.43
C GLY A 52 -2.84 1.45 -15.01
N SER A 53 -2.12 1.36 -16.13
CA SER A 53 -1.73 0.10 -16.78
C SER A 53 -0.36 -0.44 -16.37
N GLU A 54 0.41 0.31 -15.58
CA GLU A 54 1.76 -0.06 -15.17
C GLU A 54 1.75 -0.87 -13.87
N THR A 55 2.60 -1.91 -13.81
CA THR A 55 2.90 -2.63 -12.58
C THR A 55 4.16 -2.04 -11.98
N ILE A 56 4.03 -1.30 -10.89
CA ILE A 56 5.14 -0.62 -10.20
C ILE A 56 5.95 -1.61 -9.37
N GLN A 57 5.26 -2.56 -8.75
CA GLN A 57 5.85 -3.60 -7.93
C GLN A 57 5.07 -4.88 -8.11
N GLU A 58 5.72 -5.98 -8.49
CA GLU A 58 5.09 -7.27 -8.75
C GLU A 58 5.29 -8.24 -7.58
N ARG A 59 4.20 -8.58 -6.88
CA ARG A 59 4.12 -9.66 -5.87
C ARG A 59 5.31 -9.75 -4.89
N SER A 60 5.81 -8.61 -4.43
CA SER A 60 6.95 -8.55 -3.51
C SER A 60 6.51 -8.78 -2.06
N PRO A 61 7.39 -9.35 -1.21
CA PRO A 61 7.11 -9.45 0.22
C PRO A 61 6.90 -8.07 0.86
N VAL A 62 5.94 -7.99 1.77
CA VAL A 62 5.74 -6.82 2.65
C VAL A 62 6.71 -6.93 3.82
N GLN A 63 7.26 -5.79 4.27
CA GLN A 63 8.10 -5.77 5.46
C GLN A 63 7.30 -6.19 6.70
N GLY A 64 7.83 -7.15 7.48
CA GLY A 64 7.25 -7.52 8.76
C GLY A 64 7.82 -6.78 9.98
N GLY A 65 7.35 -7.17 11.17
CA GLY A 65 7.78 -6.58 12.44
C GLY A 65 7.12 -5.24 12.78
N GLY A 66 6.00 -4.92 12.13
CA GLY A 66 5.14 -3.80 12.48
C GLY A 66 4.33 -4.03 13.76
N THR A 67 3.81 -2.95 14.32
CA THR A 67 2.86 -2.97 15.43
C THR A 67 1.52 -2.48 14.90
N ALA A 68 0.47 -3.29 15.08
CA ALA A 68 -0.88 -2.97 14.64
C ALA A 68 -1.31 -1.56 15.09
N GLY A 69 -1.87 -0.78 14.17
CA GLY A 69 -2.34 0.58 14.44
C GLY A 69 -1.23 1.63 14.46
N THR A 70 0.02 1.27 14.18
CA THR A 70 1.14 2.22 14.15
C THR A 70 1.48 2.58 12.71
N THR A 71 1.41 3.87 12.37
CA THR A 71 1.79 4.36 11.03
C THR A 71 3.29 4.13 10.77
N PRO A 72 3.66 3.53 9.63
CA PRO A 72 5.07 3.39 9.24
C PRO A 72 5.72 4.75 8.92
N SER A 73 7.05 4.81 9.00
CA SER A 73 7.83 5.98 8.61
C SER A 73 8.99 5.59 7.70
N GLU A 74 9.48 6.52 6.88
CA GLU A 74 10.62 6.29 5.97
C GLU A 74 11.92 5.92 6.70
N LEU A 75 12.00 6.18 8.02
CA LEU A 75 13.15 5.78 8.84
C LEU A 75 13.22 4.27 9.08
N ASN A 76 12.08 3.57 9.03
CA ASN A 76 11.99 2.16 9.42
C ASN A 76 11.22 1.29 8.41
N THR A 77 10.70 1.87 7.34
CA THR A 77 9.92 1.19 6.30
C THR A 77 10.39 1.69 4.93
N PRO A 78 10.79 0.81 3.99
CA PRO A 78 11.26 1.23 2.68
C PRO A 78 10.11 1.86 1.90
N ALA A 79 10.41 2.99 1.26
CA ALA A 79 9.47 3.69 0.40
C ALA A 79 9.37 3.02 -0.97
N VAL A 80 8.15 2.69 -1.37
CA VAL A 80 7.81 2.45 -2.78
C VAL A 80 7.43 3.80 -3.37
N SER A 81 8.26 4.33 -4.26
CA SER A 81 8.06 5.66 -4.84
C SER A 81 8.08 5.63 -6.36
N TRP A 82 7.14 6.33 -6.98
CA TRP A 82 7.01 6.45 -8.44
C TRP A 82 6.26 7.74 -8.80
N ILE A 83 6.24 8.09 -10.10
CA ILE A 83 5.42 9.17 -10.64
C ILE A 83 4.18 8.56 -11.29
N ALA A 84 3.00 8.90 -10.80
CA ALA A 84 1.72 8.55 -11.40
C ALA A 84 1.28 9.64 -12.38
N ALA A 85 0.71 9.24 -13.52
CA ALA A 85 0.15 10.18 -14.49
C ALA A 85 -1.21 10.71 -14.02
N ALA A 86 -1.63 11.87 -14.54
CA ALA A 86 -3.00 12.33 -14.35
C ALA A 86 -3.98 11.33 -14.98
N GLY A 87 -5.03 10.98 -14.24
CA GLY A 87 -6.02 9.98 -14.62
C GLY A 87 -5.68 8.54 -14.21
N ASP A 88 -4.46 8.27 -13.74
CA ASP A 88 -4.09 6.93 -13.29
C ASP A 88 -4.93 6.51 -12.09
N ARG A 89 -5.43 5.28 -12.15
CA ARG A 89 -5.98 4.61 -10.98
C ARG A 89 -4.84 3.93 -10.23
N ILE A 90 -4.64 4.30 -8.97
CA ILE A 90 -3.72 3.62 -8.07
C ILE A 90 -4.44 2.43 -7.45
N LYS A 91 -3.79 1.27 -7.47
CA LYS A 91 -4.31 0.06 -6.83
C LYS A 91 -3.19 -0.65 -6.09
N VAL A 92 -3.42 -0.90 -4.81
CA VAL A 92 -2.54 -1.74 -3.99
C VAL A 92 -3.28 -3.05 -3.75
N VAL A 93 -2.62 -4.17 -4.00
CA VAL A 93 -3.19 -5.50 -3.79
C VAL A 93 -2.31 -6.24 -2.81
N ILE A 94 -2.86 -6.61 -1.66
CA ILE A 94 -2.17 -7.35 -0.62
C ILE A 94 -2.84 -8.71 -0.43
N ASP A 95 -2.02 -9.75 -0.51
CA ASP A 95 -2.44 -11.14 -0.33
C ASP A 95 -1.79 -11.70 0.94
N ASN A 96 -2.60 -12.26 1.83
CA ASN A 96 -2.18 -13.11 2.94
C ASN A 96 -2.55 -14.56 2.61
N THR A 97 -1.56 -15.46 2.65
CA THR A 97 -1.75 -16.90 2.37
C THR A 97 -1.68 -17.76 3.63
N THR A 98 -1.64 -17.14 4.81
CA THR A 98 -1.54 -17.85 6.07
C THR A 98 -2.91 -18.08 6.71
N ALA A 99 -2.93 -18.99 7.69
CA ALA A 99 -4.04 -19.15 8.61
C ALA A 99 -4.12 -18.02 9.68
N GLY A 100 -3.16 -17.11 9.71
CA GLY A 100 -3.11 -15.99 10.64
C GLY A 100 -3.93 -14.79 10.17
N THR A 101 -4.14 -13.85 11.10
CA THR A 101 -4.83 -12.58 10.84
C THR A 101 -3.89 -11.39 11.12
N PRO A 102 -2.79 -11.25 10.35
CA PRO A 102 -1.85 -10.16 10.55
C PRO A 102 -2.50 -8.81 10.23
N THR A 103 -1.98 -7.75 10.85
CA THR A 103 -2.38 -6.38 10.54
C THR A 103 -1.40 -5.77 9.55
N VAL A 104 -1.94 -5.17 8.49
CA VAL A 104 -1.19 -4.37 7.54
C VAL A 104 -1.42 -2.91 7.86
N ASP A 105 -0.33 -2.19 8.10
CA ASP A 105 -0.30 -0.77 8.36
C ASP A 105 0.41 -0.04 7.21
N GLY A 106 -0.12 1.11 6.81
CA GLY A 106 0.50 1.88 5.75
C GLY A 106 0.06 3.31 5.67
N ILE A 107 0.81 4.06 4.86
CA ILE A 107 0.49 5.41 4.45
C ILE A 107 0.79 5.54 2.96
N ILE A 108 -0.14 6.14 2.23
CA ILE A 108 0.08 6.60 0.87
C ILE A 108 0.01 8.13 0.86
N ILE A 109 0.97 8.76 0.20
CA ILE A 109 1.08 10.20 0.06
C ILE A 109 1.11 10.53 -1.43
N ALA A 110 0.24 11.44 -1.86
CA ALA A 110 0.24 11.98 -3.21
C ALA A 110 0.80 13.41 -3.18
N ASN A 111 1.99 13.61 -3.75
CA ASN A 111 2.61 14.92 -3.90
C ASN A 111 2.49 15.39 -5.36
N PRO A 112 1.89 16.55 -5.67
CA PRO A 112 1.92 17.11 -7.03
C PRO A 112 3.36 17.18 -7.56
N ALA A 113 3.58 16.69 -8.79
CA ALA A 113 4.87 16.67 -9.47
C ALA A 113 5.03 17.83 -10.45
#